data_AF-A0A4Q5UQE0-F1
#
_entry.id   AF-A0A4Q5UQE0-F1
#
_cell.length_a   1.000
_cell.length_b   1.000
_cell.length_c   1.000
_cell.angle_alpha   90.00
_cell.angle_beta   90.00
_cell.angle_gamma   90.00
#
_symmetry.space_group_name_H-M   'P 1'
#
loop_
_entity.id
_entity.type
_entity.pdbx_description
1 polymer ?
#
loop_
_entity_poly.entity_id
_entity_poly.type
_entity_poly.pdbx_seq_one_letter_code
_entity_poly.pdbx_strand_id
1 'polypeptide(L)'
;MITIVLVSWGLAFFEYCLAVPANRIGYESGISPFQLKITQEVITLVIFSIFAVVILKQEFRMNYLISFAFIIGAVYFAFKK
;
A
#
# COMPACT_ATOMS: atom_id res chain seq x y z
N MET A 1 -19.60 -10.53 -13.05
CA MET A 1 -18.83 -11.14 -11.93
C MET A 1 -17.46 -11.62 -12.41
N ILE A 2 -17.37 -12.54 -13.39
CA ILE A 2 -16.09 -13.03 -13.94
C ILE A 2 -15.20 -11.91 -14.51
N THR A 3 -15.78 -10.93 -15.24
CA THR A 3 -15.03 -9.78 -15.78
C THR A 3 -14.34 -8.96 -14.69
N ILE A 4 -15.00 -8.75 -13.55
CA ILE A 4 -14.44 -7.99 -12.42
C ILE A 4 -13.26 -8.76 -11.83
N VAL A 5 -13.38 -10.08 -11.66
CA VAL A 5 -12.30 -10.94 -11.16
C VAL A 5 -11.07 -10.87 -12.08
N LEU A 6 -11.26 -10.98 -13.40
CA LEU A 6 -10.15 -10.91 -14.36
C LEU A 6 -9.48 -9.54 -14.37
N VAL A 7 -10.25 -8.45 -14.28
CA VAL A 7 -9.70 -7.09 -14.19
C VAL A 7 -8.92 -6.91 -12.88
N SER A 8 -9.44 -7.36 -11.74
CA SER A 8 -8.75 -7.28 -10.45
C SER A 8 -7.46 -8.11 -10.42
N TRP A 9 -7.46 -9.31 -11.01
CA TRP A 9 -6.26 -10.13 -11.14
C TRP A 9 -5.23 -9.51 -12.08
N GLY A 10 -5.66 -8.92 -13.19
CA GLY A 10 -4.79 -8.17 -14.09
C GLY A 10 -4.10 -7.01 -13.38
N LEU A 11 -4.86 -6.20 -12.63
CA LEU A 11 -4.33 -5.10 -11.81
C LEU A 11 -3.30 -5.59 -10.78
N ALA A 12 -3.64 -6.64 -10.03
CA ALA A 12 -2.73 -7.23 -9.04
C ALA A 12 -1.43 -7.75 -9.68
N PHE A 13 -1.52 -8.34 -10.88
CA PHE A 13 -0.34 -8.80 -11.61
C PHE A 13 0.63 -7.64 -11.90
N PHE A 14 0.14 -6.50 -12.41
CA PHE A 14 0.98 -5.33 -12.66
C PHE A 14 1.54 -4.72 -11.37
N GLU A 15 0.76 -4.69 -10.29
CA GLU A 15 1.24 -4.27 -8.97
C GLU A 15 2.43 -5.14 -8.52
N TYR A 16 2.31 -6.46 -8.66
CA TYR A 16 3.41 -7.38 -8.33
C TYR A 16 4.62 -7.22 -9.23
N CYS A 17 4.44 -6.98 -10.53
CA CYS A 17 5.54 -6.71 -11.46
C CYS A 17 6.39 -5.51 -11.01
N LEU A 18 5.81 -4.53 -10.32
CA LEU A 18 6.52 -3.38 -9.77
C LEU A 18 7.04 -3.63 -8.35
N ALA A 19 6.26 -4.32 -7.51
CA ALA A 19 6.62 -4.58 -6.12
C ALA A 19 7.83 -5.51 -5.98
N VAL A 20 7.94 -6.55 -6.81
CA VAL A 20 9.06 -7.51 -6.77
C VAL A 20 10.42 -6.85 -7.02
N PRO A 21 10.64 -6.10 -8.12
CA PRO A 21 11.92 -5.42 -8.34
C PRO A 21 12.19 -4.32 -7.30
N ALA A 22 11.16 -3.58 -6.86
CA ALA A 22 11.33 -2.56 -5.81
C ALA A 22 11.80 -3.17 -4.48
N ASN A 23 11.19 -4.29 -4.06
CA ASN A 23 11.59 -5.01 -2.85
C ASN A 23 13.02 -5.56 -2.98
N ARG A 24 13.40 -6.04 -4.17
CA ARG A 24 14.77 -6.52 -4.41
C ARG A 24 15.80 -5.39 -4.28
N ILE A 25 15.57 -4.25 -4.92
CA ILE A 25 16.46 -3.08 -4.85
C ILE A 25 16.57 -2.58 -3.41
N GLY A 26 15.45 -2.52 -2.68
CA GLY A 26 15.44 -2.12 -1.28
C GLY A 26 16.22 -3.09 -0.37
N TYR A 27 16.11 -4.39 -0.62
CA TYR A 27 16.86 -5.41 0.11
C TYR A 27 18.38 -5.31 -0.16
N GLU A 28 18.76 -5.13 -1.43
CA GLU A 28 20.16 -4.89 -1.83
C GLU A 28 20.74 -3.59 -1.23
N SER A 29 19.88 -2.61 -0.92
CA SER A 29 20.25 -1.35 -0.26
C SER A 29 20.35 -1.46 1.27
N GLY A 30 20.20 -2.65 1.84
CA GLY A 30 20.33 -2.91 3.28
C GLY A 30 19.05 -2.72 4.10
N ILE A 31 17.88 -2.59 3.45
CA ILE A 31 16.59 -2.53 4.13
C ILE A 31 16.14 -3.96 4.48
N SER A 32 15.67 -4.17 5.70
CA SER A 32 15.17 -5.50 6.10
C SER A 32 13.89 -5.89 5.32
N PRO A 33 13.66 -7.20 5.07
CA PRO A 33 12.43 -7.67 4.44
C PRO A 33 11.14 -7.20 5.16
N PHE A 34 11.22 -7.05 6.48
CA PHE A 34 10.10 -6.58 7.31
C PHE A 34 9.76 -5.12 7.05
N GLN A 35 10.77 -4.25 6.97
CA GLN A 35 10.60 -2.83 6.62
C GLN A 35 10.04 -2.65 5.21
N LEU A 36 10.53 -3.44 4.24
CA LEU A 36 10.01 -3.43 2.87
C LEU A 36 8.54 -3.82 2.84
N LYS A 37 8.17 -4.87 3.58
CA LYS A 37 6.77 -5.31 3.65
C LYS A 37 5.86 -4.26 4.28
N ILE A 38 6.28 -3.63 5.38
CA ILE A 38 5.49 -2.55 6.00
C ILE A 38 5.32 -1.38 5.03
N THR A 39 6.39 -1.01 4.32
CA THR A 39 6.34 0.07 3.33
C THR A 39 5.36 -0.27 2.20
N GLN A 40 5.37 -1.51 1.72
CA GLN A 40 4.44 -1.98 0.70
C GLN A 40 2.98 -1.88 1.16
N GLU A 41 2.65 -2.41 2.35
CA GLU A 41 1.30 -2.37 2.89
C GLU A 41 0.81 -0.93 3.08
N VAL A 42 1.69 -0.02 3.51
CA VAL A 42 1.37 1.40 3.64
C VAL A 42 1.08 2.04 2.27
N ILE A 43 1.89 1.77 1.25
CA ILE A 43 1.66 2.28 -0.10
C ILE A 43 0.32 1.77 -0.64
N THR A 44 0.06 0.46 -0.54
CA THR A 44 -1.19 -0.15 -1.01
C THR A 44 -2.41 0.44 -0.28
N LEU A 45 -2.34 0.59 1.06
CA LEU A 45 -3.42 1.22 1.84
C LEU A 45 -3.64 2.69 1.47
N VAL A 46 -2.57 3.46 1.29
CA VAL A 46 -2.66 4.88 0.91
C VAL A 46 -3.34 5.03 -0.45
N ILE A 47 -2.90 4.27 -1.46
CA ILE A 47 -3.49 4.29 -2.80
C ILE A 47 -4.97 3.86 -2.72
N PHE A 48 -5.26 2.79 -1.98
CA PHE A 48 -6.63 2.31 -1.79
C PHE A 48 -7.53 3.35 -1.12
N SER A 49 -7.05 4.04 -0.09
CA SER A 49 -7.80 5.09 0.58
C SER A 49 -8.07 6.29 -0.32
N ILE A 50 -7.10 6.71 -1.16
CA ILE A 50 -7.33 7.75 -2.18
C ILE A 50 -8.40 7.28 -3.17
N PHE A 51 -8.30 6.04 -3.66
CA PHE A 51 -9.28 5.44 -4.55
C PHE A 51 -10.69 5.43 -3.93
N ALA A 52 -10.81 5.05 -2.66
CA ALA A 52 -12.09 5.01 -1.96
C ALA A 52 -12.74 6.40 -1.82
N VAL A 53 -11.96 7.44 -1.58
CA VAL A 53 -12.47 8.81 -1.48
C VAL A 53 -12.85 9.37 -2.85
N VAL A 54 -11.98 9.21 -3.86
CA VAL A 54 -12.15 9.85 -5.17
C VAL A 54 -13.14 9.11 -6.05
N ILE A 55 -13.04 7.78 -6.12
CA ILE A 55 -13.82 6.96 -7.06
C ILE A 55 -15.08 6.40 -6.39
N LEU A 56 -14.96 5.83 -5.18
CA LEU A 56 -16.13 5.31 -4.46
C LEU A 56 -16.96 6.42 -3.80
N LYS A 57 -16.49 7.68 -3.81
CA LYS A 57 -17.14 8.84 -3.18
C LYS A 57 -17.54 8.57 -1.74
N GLN A 58 -16.75 7.79 -1.00
CA GLN A 58 -17.00 7.60 0.42
C GLN A 58 -16.87 8.95 1.14
N GLU A 59 -17.84 9.25 2.01
CA GLU A 59 -17.81 10.46 2.81
C GLU A 59 -16.52 10.52 3.62
N PHE A 60 -15.79 11.61 3.48
CA PHE A 60 -14.51 11.81 4.15
C PHE A 60 -14.73 12.01 5.66
N ARG A 61 -14.78 10.90 6.41
CA ARG A 61 -14.92 10.90 7.87
C ARG A 61 -13.56 11.12 8.53
N MET A 62 -13.56 11.83 9.66
CA MET A 62 -12.35 12.07 10.47
C MET A 62 -11.63 10.78 10.87
N ASN A 63 -12.36 9.67 11.00
CA ASN A 63 -11.78 8.36 11.27
C ASN A 63 -10.74 7.95 10.21
N TYR A 64 -10.95 8.30 8.92
CA TYR A 64 -9.97 8.01 7.87
C TYR A 64 -8.68 8.81 8.05
N LEU A 65 -8.79 10.09 8.45
CA LEU A 65 -7.62 10.92 8.73
C LEU A 65 -6.77 10.33 9.87
N ILE A 66 -7.45 9.85 10.92
CA ILE A 66 -6.82 9.17 12.05
C ILE A 66 -6.19 7.85 11.59
N SER A 67 -6.88 7.05 10.78
CA SER A 67 -6.31 5.82 10.20
C SER A 67 -5.07 6.10 9.36
N PHE A 68 -5.07 7.14 8.52
CA PHE A 68 -3.88 7.58 7.77
C PHE A 68 -2.73 7.97 8.69
N ALA A 69 -3.00 8.71 9.77
CA ALA A 69 -1.98 9.07 10.75
C ALA A 69 -1.35 7.83 11.41
N PHE A 70 -2.15 6.81 11.74
CA PHE A 70 -1.64 5.54 12.27
C PHE A 70 -0.82 4.76 11.25
N ILE A 71 -1.20 4.77 9.96
CA ILE A 71 -0.44 4.13 8.88
C ILE A 71 0.94 4.80 8.74
N ILE A 72 1.00 6.13 8.77
CA ILE A 72 2.27 6.88 8.74
C ILE A 72 3.10 6.57 10.00
N GLY A 73 2.45 6.49 11.16
CA GLY A 73 3.09 6.06 12.41
C GLY A 73 3.71 4.67 12.30
N ALA A 74 3.03 3.71 11.68
CA ALA A 74 3.55 2.36 11.45
C ALA A 74 4.83 2.36 10.61
N VAL A 75 4.91 3.18 9.55
CA VAL A 75 6.16 3.39 8.80
C VAL A 75 7.24 3.96 9.70
N TYR A 76 6.93 5.04 10.43
CA TYR A 76 7.90 5.67 11.32
C TYR A 76 8.49 4.67 12.31
N PHE A 77 7.67 3.86 12.99
CA PHE A 77 8.15 2.84 13.92
C PHE A 77 8.90 1.70 13.24
N ALA A 78 8.53 1.30 12.02
CA ALA A 78 9.24 0.27 11.28
C ALA A 78 10.68 0.67 10.91
N PHE A 79 10.91 1.96 10.66
CA PHE A 79 12.23 2.51 10.34
C PHE A 79 12.96 3.13 11.54
N LYS A 80 12.29 3.30 12.68
CA LYS A 80 12.91 3.77 13.92
C LYS A 80 13.84 2.70 14.47
N LYS A 81 15.10 3.08 14.70
CA LYS A 81 16.14 2.23 15.26
C LYS A 81 16.03 2.14 16.78
#